data_AF-I4HLJ2-F1
#
_entry.id   AF-I4HLJ2-F1
#
_cell.length_a   1.000
_cell.length_b   1.000
_cell.length_c   1.000
_cell.angle_alpha   90.00
_cell.angle_beta   90.00
_cell.angle_gamma   90.00
#
_symmetry.space_group_name_H-M   'P 1'
#
loop_
_entity.id
_entity.type
_entity.pdbx_description
1 polymer ?
#
loop_
_entity_poly.entity_id
_entity_poly.type
_entity_poly.pdbx_seq_one_letter_code
_entity_poly.pdbx_strand_id
1 'polypeptide(L)'
;MGQERLKIKYILFCHYSDSEEEPSQKLRRYRDQLKTILDDSNYPGLLILFWHPGWLELLNSVGADFNPHTFAEEFKKSEDEQKAVKKVLGGSTVRVAAGCPAKTLADRVRFVTAGDLYEIVNNLRGDRPGLEAKRLRRFLGGDVHCTLYDTTKVVEAIVHARHIGANVPIFRLDWDVLFNDDNLRNGLRLQNAIMKAVDCYTVHSNDPHIYSFMFSASYIRPQGKIIDWTAEEWMGAFATRPFPALLATKELLQNRVSSEPANLQKCFNAQTTQEFYGIRENGSGELELTGNSGITEIGSNPLTGVISGALLCMSDGAMLDLPPGSNFHENITWIDDHLKYSLLRELKHLKPYEICGEPRTERPTRVPDCEVKKKRPHVKDIAEYVLGTYLPTLVGGCIVDAWIQPNPAPKKSEIELLTTGVFTQALQKALKQGHPPEGGELRQLKKKLEQQALQRLEEVRTQWAQLKANDNNRQDTFASLWVGNPSPIRSQYKLSAERKYPKHPEDEWLGWGLKKDGGVTSIKSRNDLNPAISQLLDQLIEDAVTYIEWSLEWPKFIQSVRGIEPGDLIPTPDTVNKLRSHESESFLS
;
A
#
# COMPACT_ATOMS: atom_id res chain seq x y z
N MET A 1 19.80 -17.15 -33.50
CA MET A 1 20.64 -16.46 -32.50
C MET A 1 19.82 -16.34 -31.24
N GLY A 2 20.17 -17.04 -30.16
CA GLY A 2 19.45 -16.91 -28.90
C GLY A 2 19.62 -15.49 -28.39
N GLN A 3 18.51 -14.78 -28.11
CA GLN A 3 18.58 -13.48 -27.45
C GLN A 3 19.32 -13.68 -26.12
N GLU A 4 20.51 -13.10 -26.00
CA GLU A 4 21.29 -13.11 -24.77
C GLU A 4 20.51 -12.35 -23.69
N ARG A 5 20.03 -13.10 -22.69
CA ARG A 5 19.26 -12.55 -21.58
C ARG A 5 20.21 -12.21 -20.44
N LEU A 6 20.02 -11.02 -19.86
CA LEU A 6 20.64 -10.68 -18.58
C LEU A 6 20.29 -11.77 -17.56
N LYS A 7 21.29 -12.25 -16.81
CA LYS A 7 21.02 -13.08 -15.64
C LYS A 7 20.37 -12.20 -14.58
N ILE A 8 19.15 -12.54 -14.19
CA ILE A 8 18.34 -11.83 -13.19
C ILE A 8 17.98 -12.83 -12.09
N LYS A 9 18.25 -12.47 -10.84
CA LYS A 9 17.95 -13.26 -9.64
C LYS A 9 16.80 -12.69 -8.82
N TYR A 10 16.51 -11.40 -8.98
CA TYR A 10 15.40 -10.72 -8.37
C TYR A 10 15.03 -9.47 -9.17
N ILE A 11 13.82 -8.97 -8.96
CA ILE A 11 13.34 -7.70 -9.45
C ILE A 11 12.96 -6.84 -8.25
N LEU A 12 13.42 -5.60 -8.20
CA LEU A 12 12.89 -4.58 -7.29
C LEU A 12 11.82 -3.81 -8.03
N PHE A 13 10.63 -3.69 -7.46
CA PHE A 13 9.60 -2.79 -7.95
C PHE A 13 9.50 -1.59 -7.01
N CYS A 14 9.51 -0.39 -7.56
CA CYS A 14 9.40 0.85 -6.80
C CYS A 14 8.50 1.84 -7.55
N HIS A 15 7.49 2.37 -6.89
CA HIS A 15 6.74 3.53 -7.37
C HIS A 15 7.47 4.81 -6.93
N TYR A 16 7.93 5.60 -7.88
CA TYR A 16 8.56 6.89 -7.62
C TYR A 16 7.51 7.95 -7.32
N SER A 17 7.56 8.48 -6.09
CA SER A 17 6.64 9.52 -5.60
C SER A 17 7.35 10.61 -4.79
N ASP A 18 8.64 10.83 -5.03
CA ASP A 18 9.34 11.99 -4.47
C ASP A 18 8.85 13.27 -5.16
N SER A 19 8.19 14.14 -4.41
CA SER A 19 7.67 15.42 -4.91
C SER A 19 8.72 16.53 -4.95
N GLU A 20 9.88 16.34 -4.33
CA GLU A 20 10.91 17.38 -4.19
C GLU A 20 12.01 17.29 -5.24
N GLU A 21 12.20 16.11 -5.85
CA GLU A 21 13.32 15.84 -6.75
C GLU A 21 12.86 15.02 -7.98
N GLU A 22 13.31 15.41 -9.18
CA GLU A 22 13.01 14.66 -10.41
C GLU A 22 13.74 13.31 -10.43
N PRO A 23 13.15 12.26 -11.03
CA PRO A 23 13.74 10.91 -11.03
C PRO A 23 15.17 10.85 -11.55
N SER A 24 15.48 11.56 -12.65
CA SER A 24 16.82 11.59 -13.25
C SER A 24 17.87 12.23 -12.33
N GLN A 25 17.49 13.19 -11.50
CA GLN A 25 18.38 13.81 -10.51
C GLN A 25 18.65 12.83 -9.37
N LYS A 26 17.59 12.19 -8.85
CA LYS A 26 17.70 11.16 -7.80
C LYS A 26 18.58 10.00 -8.25
N LEU A 27 18.34 9.48 -9.44
CA LEU A 27 19.10 8.39 -10.03
C LEU A 27 20.55 8.79 -10.29
N ARG A 28 20.84 10.04 -10.63
CA ARG A 28 22.23 10.53 -10.76
C ARG A 28 22.96 10.48 -9.43
N ARG A 29 22.31 10.90 -8.34
CA ARG A 29 22.88 10.87 -6.99
C ARG A 29 23.19 9.44 -6.52
N TYR A 30 22.29 8.49 -6.79
CA TYR A 30 22.38 7.11 -6.29
C TYR A 30 22.91 6.09 -7.31
N ARG A 31 23.39 6.54 -8.46
CA ARG A 31 23.77 5.69 -9.61
C ARG A 31 24.76 4.59 -9.24
N ASP A 32 25.81 4.94 -8.50
CA ASP A 32 26.91 4.02 -8.22
C ASP A 32 26.53 2.99 -7.14
N GLN A 33 25.69 3.40 -6.18
CA GLN A 33 25.09 2.52 -5.19
C GLN A 33 24.10 1.53 -5.83
N LEU A 34 23.25 2.00 -6.74
CA LEU A 34 22.35 1.14 -7.51
C LEU A 34 23.12 0.14 -8.38
N LYS A 35 24.23 0.56 -9.00
CA LYS A 35 25.12 -0.37 -9.71
C LYS A 35 25.62 -1.47 -8.79
N THR A 36 26.06 -1.13 -7.59
CA THR A 36 26.56 -2.11 -6.61
C THR A 36 25.52 -3.19 -6.30
N ILE A 37 24.25 -2.80 -6.15
CA ILE A 37 23.16 -3.72 -5.81
C ILE A 37 22.72 -4.55 -7.02
N LEU A 38 22.47 -3.90 -8.15
CA LEU A 38 21.90 -4.54 -9.34
C LEU A 38 22.92 -5.35 -10.15
N ASP A 39 24.21 -5.07 -9.98
CA ASP A 39 25.31 -5.73 -10.68
C ASP A 39 26.17 -6.63 -9.76
N ASP A 40 25.60 -7.07 -8.63
CA ASP A 40 26.24 -8.05 -7.77
C ASP A 40 26.51 -9.36 -8.55
N SER A 41 27.69 -9.95 -8.37
CA SER A 41 28.10 -11.16 -9.11
C SER A 41 27.25 -12.39 -8.77
N ASN A 42 26.78 -12.47 -7.53
CA ASN A 42 26.06 -13.64 -7.02
C ASN A 42 24.55 -13.44 -7.18
N TYR A 43 24.08 -12.21 -6.98
CA TYR A 43 22.68 -11.80 -7.03
C TYR A 43 22.47 -10.63 -8.01
N PRO A 44 22.65 -10.85 -9.32
CA PRO A 44 22.39 -9.81 -10.30
C PRO A 44 20.90 -9.49 -10.35
N GLY A 45 20.54 -8.22 -10.21
CA GLY A 45 19.17 -7.74 -10.07
C GLY A 45 18.63 -7.01 -11.29
N LEU A 46 17.36 -6.62 -11.20
CA LEU A 46 16.69 -5.64 -12.06
C LEU A 46 15.92 -4.67 -11.16
N LEU A 47 15.91 -3.38 -11.48
CA LEU A 47 15.02 -2.39 -10.87
C LEU A 47 13.97 -1.98 -11.89
N ILE A 48 12.69 -2.07 -11.52
CA ILE A 48 11.57 -1.48 -12.22
C ILE A 48 11.12 -0.26 -11.40
N LEU A 49 11.32 0.92 -11.97
CA LEU A 49 10.94 2.19 -11.37
C LEU A 49 9.74 2.74 -12.14
N PHE A 50 8.57 2.73 -11.51
CA PHE A 50 7.36 3.31 -12.10
C PHE A 50 7.26 4.80 -11.77
N TRP A 51 7.10 5.62 -12.79
CA TRP A 51 6.84 7.06 -12.68
C TRP A 51 5.43 7.36 -13.16
N HIS A 52 4.61 7.86 -12.23
CA HIS A 52 3.16 7.95 -12.41
C HIS A 52 2.61 9.15 -13.22
N PRO A 53 3.35 10.24 -13.53
CA PRO A 53 2.81 11.27 -14.44
C PRO A 53 2.27 10.67 -15.75
N GLY A 54 1.11 11.17 -16.21
CA GLY A 54 0.37 10.61 -17.35
C GLY A 54 -0.49 9.38 -17.05
N TRP A 55 -0.39 8.78 -15.86
CA TRP A 55 -1.14 7.56 -15.51
C TRP A 55 -2.65 7.80 -15.47
N LEU A 56 -3.10 8.89 -14.84
CA LEU A 56 -4.54 9.19 -14.78
C LEU A 56 -5.08 9.53 -16.16
N GLU A 57 -4.32 10.27 -16.96
CA GLU A 57 -4.68 10.63 -18.33
C GLU A 57 -4.83 9.37 -19.18
N LEU A 58 -3.93 8.39 -19.00
CA LEU A 58 -4.05 7.06 -19.60
C LEU A 58 -5.33 6.36 -19.14
N LEU A 59 -5.61 6.32 -17.83
CA LEU A 59 -6.82 5.67 -17.31
C LEU A 59 -8.10 6.36 -17.80
N ASN A 60 -8.08 7.69 -17.97
CA ASN A 60 -9.20 8.46 -18.50
C ASN A 60 -9.43 8.17 -19.99
N SER A 61 -8.40 7.74 -20.74
CA SER A 61 -8.55 7.19 -22.10
C SER A 61 -9.42 5.92 -22.16
N VAL A 62 -9.50 5.20 -21.03
CA VAL A 62 -10.42 4.08 -20.85
C VAL A 62 -11.80 4.57 -20.38
N GLY A 63 -11.86 5.49 -19.42
CA GLY A 63 -13.09 5.91 -18.74
C GLY A 63 -14.07 6.82 -19.51
N ALA A 64 -13.73 7.23 -20.73
CA ALA A 64 -14.48 8.18 -21.59
C ALA A 64 -14.32 9.68 -21.29
N ASP A 65 -13.45 10.06 -20.34
CA ASP A 65 -13.09 11.46 -20.03
C ASP A 65 -11.71 11.82 -20.58
N PHE A 66 -11.44 11.40 -21.82
CA PHE A 66 -10.12 11.52 -22.44
C PHE A 66 -9.90 12.92 -23.00
N ASN A 67 -8.84 13.60 -22.53
CA ASN A 67 -8.32 14.79 -23.18
C ASN A 67 -7.03 14.44 -23.94
N PRO A 68 -7.06 14.35 -25.28
CA PRO A 68 -5.89 13.97 -26.07
C PRO A 68 -4.73 14.95 -25.94
N HIS A 69 -5.01 16.25 -25.79
CA HIS A 69 -3.96 17.27 -25.63
C HIS A 69 -3.22 17.10 -24.31
N THR A 70 -3.94 16.98 -23.20
CA THR A 70 -3.35 16.75 -21.87
C THR A 70 -2.58 15.43 -21.83
N PHE A 71 -3.13 14.37 -22.43
CA PHE A 71 -2.44 13.09 -22.53
C PHE A 71 -1.13 13.21 -23.33
N ALA A 72 -1.15 13.88 -24.48
CA ALA A 72 0.05 14.06 -25.31
C ALA A 72 1.14 14.89 -24.60
N GLU A 73 0.75 15.90 -23.82
CA GLU A 73 1.69 16.70 -23.02
C GLU A 73 2.37 15.88 -21.91
N GLU A 74 1.60 15.16 -21.11
CA GLU A 74 2.13 14.30 -20.04
C GLU A 74 2.95 13.11 -20.60
N PHE A 75 2.53 12.58 -21.74
CA PHE A 75 3.28 11.53 -22.44
C PHE A 75 4.64 12.05 -22.93
N LYS A 76 4.68 13.25 -23.52
CA LYS A 76 5.94 13.87 -23.96
C LYS A 76 6.88 14.11 -22.77
N LYS A 77 6.35 14.59 -21.64
CA LYS A 77 7.10 14.75 -20.40
C LYS A 77 7.69 13.41 -19.92
N SER A 78 6.90 12.33 -19.99
CA SER A 78 7.31 10.96 -19.70
C SER A 78 8.48 10.48 -20.58
N GLU A 79 8.40 10.72 -21.89
CA GLU A 79 9.47 10.38 -22.84
C GLU A 79 10.75 11.17 -22.59
N ASP A 80 10.64 12.47 -22.31
CA ASP A 80 11.81 13.33 -22.10
C ASP A 80 12.54 12.94 -20.82
N GLU A 81 11.82 12.60 -19.75
CA GLU A 81 12.42 12.07 -18.52
C GLU A 81 13.01 10.67 -18.73
N GLN A 82 12.34 9.78 -19.48
CA GLN A 82 12.90 8.48 -19.87
C GLN A 82 14.26 8.63 -20.58
N LYS A 83 14.37 9.58 -21.52
CA LYS A 83 15.63 9.90 -22.22
C LYS A 83 16.68 10.42 -21.23
N ALA A 84 16.30 11.29 -20.30
CA ALA A 84 17.18 11.83 -19.28
C ALA A 84 17.71 10.73 -18.34
N VAL A 85 16.84 9.84 -17.85
CA VAL A 85 17.18 8.67 -17.04
C VAL A 85 18.12 7.74 -17.79
N LYS A 86 17.81 7.39 -19.04
CA LYS A 86 18.66 6.53 -19.87
C LYS A 86 20.06 7.14 -20.06
N LYS A 87 20.16 8.46 -20.27
CA LYS A 87 21.44 9.17 -20.37
C LYS A 87 22.24 9.12 -19.06
N VAL A 88 21.58 9.31 -17.92
CA VAL A 88 22.23 9.25 -16.59
C VAL A 88 22.79 7.86 -16.29
N LEU A 89 22.04 6.81 -16.63
CA LEU A 89 22.39 5.42 -16.32
C LEU A 89 23.29 4.77 -17.38
N GLY A 90 23.22 5.22 -18.63
CA GLY A 90 23.98 4.65 -19.76
C GLY A 90 25.50 4.82 -19.65
N GLY A 91 25.98 5.75 -18.82
CA GLY A 91 27.42 5.94 -18.59
C GLY A 91 28.07 4.89 -17.68
N SER A 92 27.30 4.02 -17.03
CA SER A 92 27.79 3.04 -16.06
C SER A 92 27.68 1.63 -16.62
N THR A 93 28.81 1.00 -16.95
CA THR A 93 28.84 -0.39 -17.44
C THR A 93 28.46 -1.39 -16.34
N VAL A 94 27.88 -2.53 -16.71
CA VAL A 94 27.54 -3.63 -15.79
C VAL A 94 28.18 -4.94 -16.26
N ARG A 95 28.38 -5.88 -15.33
CA ARG A 95 28.92 -7.21 -15.61
C ARG A 95 27.94 -8.01 -16.44
N VAL A 96 28.48 -8.71 -17.43
CA VAL A 96 27.78 -9.63 -18.31
C VAL A 96 28.56 -10.93 -18.40
N ALA A 97 27.91 -12.01 -18.83
CA ALA A 97 28.60 -13.27 -19.08
C ALA A 97 29.63 -13.13 -20.21
N ALA A 98 30.66 -13.96 -20.19
CA ALA A 98 31.69 -13.98 -21.23
C ALA A 98 31.04 -14.23 -22.61
N GLY A 99 31.37 -13.38 -23.59
CA GLY A 99 30.81 -13.43 -24.95
C GLY A 99 29.63 -12.49 -25.18
N CYS A 100 29.03 -11.91 -24.15
CA CYS A 100 27.92 -10.96 -24.30
C CYS A 100 28.40 -9.53 -24.60
N PRO A 101 27.64 -8.73 -25.39
CA PRO A 101 27.86 -7.31 -25.58
C PRO A 101 27.89 -6.56 -24.27
N ALA A 102 28.66 -5.48 -24.23
CA ALA A 102 28.68 -4.57 -23.10
C ALA A 102 27.25 -4.09 -22.78
N LYS A 103 26.88 -4.17 -21.51
CA LYS A 103 25.62 -3.65 -20.98
C LYS A 103 25.91 -2.52 -19.99
N THR A 104 24.90 -1.73 -19.73
CA THR A 104 24.94 -0.57 -18.85
C THR A 104 23.93 -0.71 -17.72
N LEU A 105 23.99 0.19 -16.74
CA LEU A 105 23.02 0.26 -15.67
C LEU A 105 21.61 0.59 -16.22
N ALA A 106 21.51 1.27 -17.37
CA ALA A 106 20.24 1.48 -18.07
C ALA A 106 19.62 0.15 -18.56
N ASP A 107 20.40 -0.91 -18.73
CA ASP A 107 19.88 -2.24 -19.05
C ASP A 107 19.32 -2.96 -17.80
N ARG A 108 19.76 -2.56 -16.60
CA ARG A 108 19.35 -3.09 -15.29
C ARG A 108 18.23 -2.30 -14.63
N VAL A 109 17.96 -1.08 -15.09
CA VAL A 109 16.89 -0.21 -14.58
C VAL A 109 15.87 0.01 -15.70
N ARG A 110 14.65 -0.44 -15.49
CA ARG A 110 13.48 -0.20 -16.35
C ARG A 110 12.69 0.95 -15.77
N PHE A 111 12.66 2.06 -16.49
CA PHE A 111 11.87 3.22 -16.13
C PHE A 111 10.51 3.13 -16.84
N VAL A 112 9.49 2.75 -16.09
CA VAL A 112 8.13 2.51 -16.61
C VAL A 112 7.29 3.77 -16.43
N THR A 113 6.58 4.16 -17.46
CA THR A 113 5.71 5.33 -17.52
C THR A 113 4.33 4.93 -18.04
N ALA A 114 3.39 5.87 -18.07
CA ALA A 114 2.10 5.66 -18.71
C ALA A 114 2.23 5.20 -20.17
N GLY A 115 3.26 5.66 -20.89
CA GLY A 115 3.43 5.28 -22.29
C GLY A 115 3.76 3.81 -22.51
N ASP A 116 4.55 3.23 -21.61
CA ASP A 116 4.89 1.81 -21.66
C ASP A 116 3.69 0.92 -21.31
N LEU A 117 2.72 1.46 -20.56
CA LEU A 117 1.52 0.75 -20.13
C LEU A 117 0.34 0.95 -21.09
N TYR A 118 0.45 1.83 -22.09
CA TYR A 118 -0.64 2.20 -22.98
C TYR A 118 -1.30 1.00 -23.65
N GLU A 119 -0.48 0.15 -24.30
CA GLU A 119 -0.99 -1.03 -25.02
C GLU A 119 -1.66 -2.04 -24.06
N ILE A 120 -1.13 -2.17 -22.85
CA ILE A 120 -1.70 -3.04 -21.80
C ILE A 120 -3.06 -2.53 -21.35
N VAL A 121 -3.14 -1.25 -21.00
CA VAL A 121 -4.38 -0.63 -20.54
C VAL A 121 -5.44 -0.60 -21.64
N ASN A 122 -5.04 -0.36 -22.89
CA ASN A 122 -5.95 -0.44 -24.03
C ASN A 122 -6.44 -1.86 -24.31
N ASN A 123 -5.57 -2.87 -24.21
CA ASN A 123 -5.99 -4.26 -24.38
C ASN A 123 -6.96 -4.69 -23.27
N LEU A 124 -6.76 -4.21 -22.04
CA LEU A 124 -7.70 -4.42 -20.93
C LEU A 124 -9.08 -3.81 -21.21
N ARG A 125 -9.12 -2.65 -21.89
CA ARG A 125 -10.37 -2.05 -22.35
C ARG A 125 -11.05 -2.93 -23.41
N GLY A 126 -10.30 -3.44 -24.38
CA GLY A 126 -10.86 -4.11 -25.56
C GLY A 126 -11.89 -3.23 -26.28
N ASP A 127 -12.97 -3.83 -26.79
CA ASP A 127 -14.06 -3.12 -27.47
C ASP A 127 -15.13 -2.56 -26.51
N ARG A 128 -14.92 -2.64 -25.19
CA ARG A 128 -15.94 -2.31 -24.18
C ARG A 128 -16.32 -0.82 -24.24
N PRO A 129 -17.58 -0.46 -24.57
CA PRO A 129 -18.01 0.93 -24.61
C PRO A 129 -18.63 1.39 -23.28
N GLY A 130 -18.64 2.71 -23.05
CA GLY A 130 -19.46 3.35 -22.02
C GLY A 130 -19.18 2.89 -20.58
N LEU A 131 -20.19 2.27 -19.95
CA LEU A 131 -20.19 1.95 -18.51
C LEU A 131 -19.13 0.92 -18.10
N GLU A 132 -18.82 -0.04 -18.95
CA GLU A 132 -17.79 -1.06 -18.64
C GLU A 132 -16.39 -0.45 -18.61
N ALA A 133 -16.14 0.50 -19.49
CA ALA A 133 -14.86 1.21 -19.55
C ALA A 133 -14.69 2.14 -18.33
N LYS A 134 -15.79 2.78 -17.86
CA LYS A 134 -15.82 3.51 -16.59
C LYS A 134 -15.55 2.60 -15.38
N ARG A 135 -16.16 1.42 -15.34
CA ARG A 135 -15.90 0.43 -14.27
C ARG A 135 -14.43 0.00 -14.27
N LEU A 136 -13.86 -0.28 -15.45
CA LEU A 136 -12.43 -0.60 -15.56
C LEU A 136 -11.54 0.55 -15.10
N ARG A 137 -11.80 1.80 -15.52
CA ARG A 137 -11.07 2.98 -15.01
C ARG A 137 -11.09 3.03 -13.49
N ARG A 138 -12.27 2.85 -12.89
CA ARG A 138 -12.45 2.84 -11.42
C ARG A 138 -11.67 1.74 -10.74
N PHE A 139 -11.56 0.56 -11.34
CA PHE A 139 -10.70 -0.51 -10.81
C PHE A 139 -9.22 -0.15 -10.83
N LEU A 140 -8.78 0.44 -11.94
CA LEU A 140 -7.38 0.73 -12.18
C LEU A 140 -6.88 1.93 -11.34
N GLY A 141 -7.76 2.86 -10.95
CA GLY A 141 -7.34 4.07 -10.24
C GLY A 141 -8.32 4.70 -9.24
N GLY A 142 -9.43 4.05 -8.91
CA GLY A 142 -10.50 4.62 -8.07
C GLY A 142 -11.38 5.62 -8.83
N ASP A 143 -12.29 6.33 -8.14
CA ASP A 143 -13.08 7.44 -8.73
C ASP A 143 -12.40 8.81 -8.63
N VAL A 144 -11.24 8.91 -7.99
CA VAL A 144 -10.60 10.19 -7.71
C VAL A 144 -10.06 10.89 -8.97
N HIS A 145 -9.90 12.21 -8.88
CA HIS A 145 -9.29 13.04 -9.91
C HIS A 145 -7.75 13.10 -9.83
N CYS A 146 -7.15 12.46 -8.81
CA CYS A 146 -5.71 12.44 -8.56
C CYS A 146 -5.17 11.01 -8.41
N THR A 147 -3.85 10.83 -8.47
CA THR A 147 -3.21 9.52 -8.28
C THR A 147 -3.09 9.28 -6.78
N LEU A 148 -3.80 8.29 -6.24
CA LEU A 148 -3.59 7.85 -4.86
C LEU A 148 -2.36 6.96 -4.76
N TYR A 149 -1.88 6.74 -3.54
CA TYR A 149 -0.75 5.85 -3.30
C TYR A 149 -1.01 4.43 -3.82
N ASP A 150 -2.24 3.90 -3.67
CA ASP A 150 -2.60 2.54 -4.08
C ASP A 150 -2.92 2.37 -5.56
N THR A 151 -3.20 3.47 -6.25
CA THR A 151 -3.50 3.48 -7.69
C THR A 151 -2.38 2.83 -8.50
N THR A 152 -1.14 2.86 -8.01
CA THR A 152 0.04 2.31 -8.70
C THR A 152 0.29 0.82 -8.44
N LYS A 153 -0.45 0.19 -7.50
CA LYS A 153 -0.37 -1.26 -7.24
C LYS A 153 -0.86 -2.11 -8.40
N VAL A 154 -1.71 -1.55 -9.25
CA VAL A 154 -2.10 -2.21 -10.51
C VAL A 154 -0.90 -2.34 -11.44
N VAL A 155 0.03 -1.38 -11.44
CA VAL A 155 1.25 -1.45 -12.24
C VAL A 155 2.19 -2.54 -11.71
N GLU A 156 2.32 -2.66 -10.39
CA GLU A 156 3.01 -3.80 -9.75
C GLU A 156 2.39 -5.12 -10.19
N ALA A 157 1.05 -5.22 -10.14
CA ALA A 157 0.32 -6.39 -10.60
C ALA A 157 0.59 -6.72 -12.09
N ILE A 158 0.63 -5.71 -12.96
CA ILE A 158 0.99 -5.89 -14.38
C ILE A 158 2.41 -6.46 -14.50
N VAL A 159 3.36 -5.92 -13.73
CA VAL A 159 4.75 -6.40 -13.70
C VAL A 159 4.79 -7.86 -13.25
N HIS A 160 4.11 -8.22 -12.16
CA HIS A 160 4.03 -9.60 -11.70
C HIS A 160 3.42 -10.52 -12.76
N ALA A 161 2.27 -10.16 -13.32
CA ALA A 161 1.57 -10.97 -14.32
C ALA A 161 2.46 -11.30 -15.54
N ARG A 162 3.33 -10.37 -15.95
CA ARG A 162 4.27 -10.57 -17.06
C ARG A 162 5.47 -11.45 -16.70
N HIS A 163 5.77 -11.63 -15.41
CA HIS A 163 6.89 -12.45 -14.92
C HIS A 163 6.45 -13.78 -14.29
N ILE A 164 5.14 -14.10 -14.30
CA ILE A 164 4.64 -15.40 -13.85
C ILE A 164 5.39 -16.54 -14.56
N GLY A 165 5.85 -17.51 -13.78
CA GLY A 165 6.61 -18.66 -14.28
C GLY A 165 8.08 -18.37 -14.59
N ALA A 166 8.57 -17.13 -14.44
CA ALA A 166 10.00 -16.83 -14.58
C ALA A 166 10.84 -17.34 -13.40
N ASN A 167 10.18 -17.68 -12.28
CA ASN A 167 10.80 -18.06 -11.01
C ASN A 167 11.81 -17.02 -10.52
N VAL A 168 11.46 -15.74 -10.68
CA VAL A 168 12.24 -14.59 -10.20
C VAL A 168 11.38 -13.81 -9.20
N PRO A 169 11.81 -13.68 -7.93
CA PRO A 169 11.06 -12.89 -6.96
C PRO A 169 11.00 -11.42 -7.38
N ILE A 170 9.81 -10.84 -7.24
CA ILE A 170 9.61 -9.39 -7.29
C ILE A 170 9.44 -8.90 -5.86
N PHE A 171 10.25 -7.90 -5.48
CA PHE A 171 10.22 -7.26 -4.18
C PHE A 171 9.79 -5.82 -4.32
N ARG A 172 8.66 -5.45 -3.71
CA ARG A 172 8.25 -4.05 -3.64
C ARG A 172 8.95 -3.30 -2.53
N LEU A 173 9.39 -2.09 -2.87
CA LEU A 173 10.00 -1.13 -1.97
C LEU A 173 9.31 0.22 -2.12
N ASP A 174 9.18 0.95 -1.01
CA ASP A 174 8.88 2.37 -1.11
C ASP A 174 10.11 3.13 -1.62
N TRP A 175 9.87 4.23 -2.33
CA TRP A 175 10.95 5.07 -2.84
C TRP A 175 11.85 5.62 -1.73
N ASP A 176 11.29 5.89 -0.54
CA ASP A 176 12.00 6.40 0.63
C ASP A 176 12.78 5.32 1.40
N VAL A 177 12.59 4.05 1.03
CA VAL A 177 13.43 2.91 1.43
C VAL A 177 14.52 2.69 0.38
N LEU A 178 14.18 2.73 -0.91
CA LEU A 178 15.14 2.57 -1.98
C LEU A 178 16.16 3.71 -1.99
N PHE A 179 15.72 4.97 -2.07
CA PHE A 179 16.58 6.16 -2.18
C PHE A 179 16.92 6.74 -0.80
N ASN A 180 17.55 5.91 0.02
CA ASN A 180 17.96 6.26 1.38
C ASN A 180 19.45 5.97 1.58
N ASP A 181 20.21 6.98 2.06
CA ASP A 181 21.63 6.83 2.35
C ASP A 181 21.91 5.72 3.37
N ASP A 182 21.05 5.49 4.35
CA ASP A 182 21.24 4.41 5.33
C ASP A 182 21.12 3.00 4.72
N ASN A 183 20.40 2.87 3.61
CA ASN A 183 20.23 1.61 2.90
C ASN A 183 21.24 1.48 1.76
N LEU A 184 21.54 2.58 1.05
CA LEU A 184 22.36 2.61 -0.17
C LEU A 184 23.80 3.05 0.02
N ARG A 185 24.16 3.90 1.00
CA ARG A 185 25.49 4.55 1.07
C ARG A 185 26.65 3.55 1.11
N ASN A 186 26.43 2.38 1.70
CA ASN A 186 27.35 1.24 1.62
C ASN A 186 26.76 0.04 0.85
N GLY A 187 25.53 0.14 0.35
CA GLY A 187 24.74 -0.90 -0.34
C GLY A 187 24.42 -2.15 0.48
N LEU A 188 25.21 -2.44 1.51
CA LEU A 188 25.26 -3.70 2.22
C LEU A 188 23.97 -4.03 2.95
N ARG A 189 23.28 -3.04 3.52
CA ARG A 189 22.03 -3.28 4.26
C ARG A 189 20.93 -3.75 3.31
N LEU A 190 20.63 -2.98 2.28
CA LEU A 190 19.61 -3.35 1.31
C LEU A 190 20.01 -4.62 0.56
N GLN A 191 21.28 -4.77 0.19
CA GLN A 191 21.80 -5.99 -0.44
C GLN A 191 21.60 -7.23 0.44
N ASN A 192 21.96 -7.16 1.73
CA ASN A 192 21.79 -8.28 2.66
C ASN A 192 20.31 -8.62 2.85
N ALA A 193 19.44 -7.62 2.95
CA ALA A 193 18.00 -7.82 3.03
C ALA A 193 17.45 -8.50 1.76
N ILE A 194 17.87 -8.04 0.58
CA ILE A 194 17.52 -8.66 -0.71
C ILE A 194 17.98 -10.12 -0.75
N MET A 195 19.24 -10.40 -0.39
CA MET A 195 19.77 -11.77 -0.39
C MET A 195 18.94 -12.70 0.50
N LYS A 196 18.64 -12.29 1.74
CA LYS A 196 17.79 -13.06 2.65
C LYS A 196 16.38 -13.25 2.10
N ALA A 197 15.82 -12.23 1.46
CA ALA A 197 14.50 -12.32 0.83
C ALA A 197 14.50 -13.26 -0.38
N VAL A 198 15.56 -13.29 -1.19
CA VAL A 198 15.75 -14.25 -2.30
C VAL A 198 15.87 -15.67 -1.77
N ASP A 199 16.66 -15.88 -0.72
CA ASP A 199 16.81 -17.20 -0.09
C ASP A 199 15.46 -17.67 0.47
N CYS A 200 14.74 -16.78 1.16
CA CYS A 200 13.39 -17.05 1.64
C CYS A 200 12.46 -17.45 0.49
N TYR A 201 12.37 -16.64 -0.57
CA TYR A 201 11.56 -16.95 -1.75
C TYR A 201 11.91 -18.30 -2.37
N THR A 202 13.20 -18.61 -2.49
CA THR A 202 13.70 -19.85 -3.08
C THR A 202 13.30 -21.06 -2.24
N VAL A 203 13.41 -20.97 -0.92
CA VAL A 203 12.95 -22.02 -0.01
C VAL A 203 11.46 -22.27 -0.17
N HIS A 204 10.63 -21.22 -0.21
CA HIS A 204 9.17 -21.36 -0.31
C HIS A 204 8.73 -21.87 -1.69
N SER A 205 9.33 -21.36 -2.77
CA SER A 205 8.96 -21.74 -4.14
C SER A 205 9.36 -23.18 -4.48
N ASN A 206 10.36 -23.73 -3.78
CA ASN A 206 10.78 -25.12 -3.95
C ASN A 206 10.08 -26.08 -2.97
N ASP A 207 9.28 -25.58 -2.03
CA ASP A 207 8.53 -26.41 -1.09
C ASP A 207 7.24 -26.91 -1.77
N PRO A 208 7.11 -28.22 -2.06
CA PRO A 208 5.94 -28.75 -2.77
C PRO A 208 4.64 -28.62 -1.97
N HIS A 209 4.71 -28.32 -0.67
CA HIS A 209 3.55 -28.09 0.17
C HIS A 209 2.98 -26.68 0.02
N ILE A 210 3.75 -25.74 -0.54
CA ILE A 210 3.41 -24.32 -0.59
C ILE A 210 3.13 -23.92 -2.04
N TYR A 211 1.88 -23.56 -2.34
CA TYR A 211 1.49 -23.05 -3.65
C TYR A 211 1.30 -21.53 -3.68
N SER A 212 1.14 -20.93 -2.50
CA SER A 212 0.94 -19.49 -2.35
C SER A 212 1.55 -19.02 -1.03
N PHE A 213 2.30 -17.94 -1.10
CA PHE A 213 2.93 -17.29 0.06
C PHE A 213 3.07 -15.79 -0.18
N MET A 214 3.18 -15.05 0.93
CA MET A 214 3.42 -13.62 0.96
C MET A 214 4.25 -13.28 2.20
N PHE A 215 5.33 -12.53 2.03
CA PHE A 215 6.20 -12.12 3.13
C PHE A 215 6.81 -10.74 2.87
N SER A 216 7.42 -10.15 3.89
CA SER A 216 8.19 -8.90 3.76
C SER A 216 9.40 -8.89 4.69
N ALA A 217 10.35 -7.98 4.41
CA ALA A 217 11.33 -7.53 5.38
C ALA A 217 10.66 -6.68 6.47
N SER A 218 11.38 -6.44 7.57
CA SER A 218 10.93 -5.54 8.64
C SER A 218 11.58 -4.15 8.50
N TYR A 219 11.02 -3.15 9.19
CA TYR A 219 11.78 -1.94 9.42
C TYR A 219 12.71 -2.12 10.62
N ILE A 220 13.82 -1.39 10.60
CA ILE A 220 14.80 -1.42 11.68
C ILE A 220 14.17 -0.90 12.97
N ARG A 221 14.39 -1.66 14.03
CA ARG A 221 14.08 -1.28 15.40
C ARG A 221 15.36 -0.86 16.12
N PRO A 222 15.33 0.20 16.93
CA PRO A 222 16.48 0.58 17.75
C PRO A 222 16.86 -0.54 18.71
N GLN A 223 18.14 -0.56 19.09
CA GLN A 223 18.62 -1.39 20.18
C GLN A 223 18.34 -0.70 21.52
N GLY A 224 18.08 -1.49 22.56
CA GLY A 224 17.82 -0.99 23.91
C GLY A 224 16.32 -0.92 24.24
N LYS A 225 16.01 -0.40 25.43
CA LYS A 225 14.67 -0.46 25.99
C LYS A 225 13.71 0.42 25.22
N ILE A 226 12.49 -0.08 25.01
CA ILE A 226 11.49 0.61 24.19
C ILE A 226 11.05 1.96 24.80
N ILE A 227 11.17 2.11 26.12
CA ILE A 227 10.86 3.34 26.84
C ILE A 227 11.84 4.48 26.53
N ASP A 228 13.06 4.13 26.11
CA ASP A 228 14.13 5.09 25.84
C ASP A 228 14.15 5.54 24.37
N TRP A 229 13.31 4.93 23.52
CA TRP A 229 13.23 5.27 22.10
C TRP A 229 12.64 6.68 21.91
N THR A 230 13.29 7.43 21.02
CA THR A 230 12.86 8.75 20.56
C THR A 230 11.64 8.67 19.64
N ALA A 231 10.97 9.82 19.43
CA ALA A 231 9.85 9.89 18.50
C ALA A 231 10.24 9.48 17.06
N GLU A 232 11.46 9.82 16.62
CA GLU A 232 11.97 9.47 15.28
C GLU A 232 12.15 7.96 15.12
N GLU A 233 12.69 7.31 16.16
CA GLU A 233 12.87 5.87 16.19
C GLU A 233 11.54 5.12 16.11
N TRP A 234 10.52 5.59 16.84
CA TRP A 234 9.16 5.05 16.74
C TRP A 234 8.52 5.25 15.36
N MET A 235 8.79 6.38 14.68
CA MET A 235 8.31 6.61 13.30
C MET A 235 8.91 5.65 12.27
N GLY A 236 10.15 5.21 12.51
CA GLY A 236 10.89 4.30 11.64
C GLY A 236 10.62 2.83 11.92
N ALA A 237 10.24 2.47 13.14
CA ALA A 237 10.18 1.08 13.61
C ALA A 237 9.00 0.25 13.05
N PHE A 238 7.87 0.89 12.72
CA PHE A 238 6.62 0.20 12.38
C PHE A 238 6.00 0.68 11.06
N ALA A 239 5.08 -0.12 10.53
CA ALA A 239 4.32 0.19 9.31
C ALA A 239 3.48 1.45 9.48
N THR A 240 2.82 1.57 10.62
CA THR A 240 2.04 2.75 11.04
C THR A 240 2.94 3.76 11.76
N ARG A 241 2.58 5.03 11.70
CA ARG A 241 3.19 6.13 12.45
C ARG A 241 2.60 6.22 13.86
N PRO A 242 3.37 6.63 14.89
CA PRO A 242 2.90 6.81 16.26
C PRO A 242 2.01 8.04 16.46
N PHE A 243 1.69 8.77 15.39
CA PHE A 243 0.99 10.05 15.46
C PHE A 243 -0.32 10.06 16.26
N PRO A 244 -1.19 9.02 16.18
CA PRO A 244 -2.39 8.96 17.01
C PRO A 244 -2.12 9.06 18.51
N ALA A 245 -0.96 8.58 18.97
CA ALA A 245 -0.55 8.58 20.37
C ALA A 245 0.17 9.88 20.81
N LEU A 246 0.45 10.81 19.89
CA LEU A 246 1.04 12.09 20.29
C LEU A 246 0.05 12.89 21.13
N LEU A 247 0.58 13.58 22.14
CA LEU A 247 -0.21 14.45 23.01
C LEU A 247 -0.75 15.63 22.20
N ALA A 248 -2.06 15.82 22.19
CA ALA A 248 -2.74 16.91 21.47
C ALA A 248 -2.63 18.22 22.28
N THR A 249 -1.41 18.74 22.41
CA THR A 249 -1.13 19.98 23.16
C THR A 249 -1.76 21.19 22.47
N LYS A 250 -2.03 22.26 23.24
CA LYS A 250 -2.53 23.52 22.67
C LYS A 250 -1.62 24.06 21.57
N GLU A 251 -0.31 23.91 21.70
CA GLU A 251 0.67 24.38 20.71
C GLU A 251 0.50 23.67 19.36
N LEU A 252 0.46 22.33 19.34
CA LEU A 252 0.27 21.54 18.11
C LEU A 252 -1.07 21.81 17.45
N LEU A 253 -2.07 21.99 18.28
CA LEU A 253 -3.42 22.28 17.85
C LEU A 253 -3.42 23.69 17.21
N GLN A 254 -2.82 24.71 17.86
CA GLN A 254 -2.99 26.13 17.48
C GLN A 254 -2.04 26.60 16.39
N ASN A 255 -0.91 25.92 16.20
CA ASN A 255 0.13 26.33 15.28
C ASN A 255 0.40 25.25 14.25
N ARG A 256 0.84 25.68 13.06
CA ARG A 256 1.35 24.75 12.04
C ARG A 256 2.69 24.20 12.50
N VAL A 257 2.67 23.04 13.14
CA VAL A 257 3.88 22.36 13.63
C VAL A 257 4.22 21.21 12.69
N SER A 258 5.46 21.20 12.22
CA SER A 258 5.97 20.18 11.32
C SER A 258 6.41 18.91 12.04
N SER A 259 6.50 17.79 11.32
CA SER A 259 6.95 16.48 11.83
C SER A 259 8.47 16.36 11.96
N GLU A 260 9.16 17.46 12.27
CA GLU A 260 10.59 17.40 12.60
C GLU A 260 10.79 16.70 13.96
N PRO A 261 11.85 15.89 14.11
CA PRO A 261 12.10 15.13 15.35
C PRO A 261 12.05 15.98 16.62
N ALA A 262 12.63 17.19 16.59
CA ALA A 262 12.66 18.10 17.73
C ALA A 262 11.25 18.59 18.15
N ASN A 263 10.34 18.76 17.19
CA ASN A 263 8.96 19.15 17.46
C ASN A 263 8.15 17.98 17.99
N LEU A 264 8.29 16.80 17.38
CA LEU A 264 7.62 15.58 17.79
C LEU A 264 8.01 15.16 19.20
N GLN A 265 9.28 15.30 19.57
CA GLN A 265 9.76 14.89 20.89
C GLN A 265 9.07 15.66 22.03
N LYS A 266 8.62 16.90 21.80
CA LYS A 266 7.92 17.72 22.82
C LYS A 266 6.53 17.20 23.15
N CYS A 267 5.89 16.50 22.22
CA CYS A 267 4.54 15.95 22.37
C CYS A 267 4.52 14.42 22.42
N PHE A 268 5.69 13.79 22.43
CA PHE A 268 5.84 12.36 22.44
C PHE A 268 5.74 11.81 23.87
N ASN A 269 5.04 10.68 24.01
CA ASN A 269 4.98 9.93 25.25
C ASN A 269 5.06 8.43 24.93
N ALA A 270 6.12 7.78 25.42
CA ALA A 270 6.42 6.38 25.11
C ALA A 270 5.35 5.42 25.65
N GLN A 271 4.73 5.73 26.79
CA GLN A 271 3.67 4.89 27.38
C GLN A 271 2.43 4.89 26.48
N THR A 272 1.88 6.05 26.15
CA THR A 272 0.70 6.15 25.26
C THR A 272 0.98 5.55 23.89
N THR A 273 2.23 5.62 23.41
CA THR A 273 2.65 4.98 22.16
C THR A 273 2.63 3.46 22.29
N GLN A 274 3.19 2.89 23.35
CA GLN A 274 3.11 1.45 23.64
C GLN A 274 1.66 0.96 23.75
N GLU A 275 0.81 1.71 24.45
CA GLU A 275 -0.63 1.42 24.60
C GLU A 275 -1.34 1.47 23.25
N PHE A 276 -1.05 2.47 22.41
CA PHE A 276 -1.60 2.58 21.05
C PHE A 276 -1.23 1.39 20.18
N TYR A 277 0.02 0.92 20.24
CA TYR A 277 0.45 -0.25 19.47
C TYR A 277 -0.01 -1.58 20.10
N GLY A 278 -0.30 -1.60 21.40
CA GLY A 278 -0.57 -2.83 22.14
C GLY A 278 0.67 -3.71 22.32
N ILE A 279 1.82 -3.07 22.53
CA ILE A 279 3.11 -3.76 22.68
C ILE A 279 3.79 -3.39 23.99
N ARG A 280 4.59 -4.31 24.51
CA ARG A 280 5.45 -4.11 25.68
C ARG A 280 6.78 -4.83 25.49
N GLU A 281 7.75 -4.45 26.31
CA GLU A 281 9.02 -5.17 26.42
C GLU A 281 8.90 -6.23 27.52
N ASN A 282 9.32 -7.46 27.22
CA ASN A 282 9.34 -8.55 28.19
C ASN A 282 10.63 -8.53 29.05
N GLY A 283 10.77 -9.47 29.98
CA GLY A 283 11.93 -9.54 30.87
C GLY A 283 13.29 -9.77 30.17
N SER A 284 13.30 -10.24 28.92
CA SER A 284 14.51 -10.42 28.10
C SER A 284 14.79 -9.25 27.16
N GLY A 285 13.99 -8.19 27.20
CA GLY A 285 14.14 -7.03 26.32
C GLY A 285 13.51 -7.21 24.93
N GLU A 286 12.76 -8.29 24.71
CA GLU A 286 12.06 -8.53 23.44
C GLU A 286 10.67 -7.91 23.44
N LEU A 287 10.23 -7.44 22.27
CA LEU A 287 8.90 -6.89 22.11
C LEU A 287 7.85 -7.99 22.00
N GLU A 288 6.83 -7.94 22.86
CA GLU A 288 5.68 -8.82 22.82
C GLU A 288 4.36 -8.02 22.78
N LEU A 289 3.26 -8.69 22.41
CA LEU A 289 1.94 -8.06 22.47
C LEU A 289 1.41 -8.07 23.90
N THR A 290 0.61 -7.06 24.25
CA THR A 290 -0.19 -7.04 25.47
C THR A 290 -1.41 -7.96 25.39
N GLY A 291 -1.84 -8.31 24.17
CA GLY A 291 -2.82 -9.36 23.87
C GLY A 291 -4.28 -8.92 23.83
N ASN A 292 -4.66 -7.77 24.43
CA ASN A 292 -6.05 -7.31 24.53
C ASN A 292 -6.21 -5.77 24.36
N SER A 293 -5.26 -5.09 23.72
CA SER A 293 -5.30 -3.62 23.60
C SER A 293 -4.52 -3.10 22.40
N GLY A 294 -4.81 -1.87 21.98
CA GLY A 294 -4.08 -1.17 20.93
C GLY A 294 -4.40 -1.69 19.53
N ILE A 295 -3.65 -1.21 18.54
CA ILE A 295 -3.88 -1.54 17.12
C ILE A 295 -3.80 -3.04 16.84
N THR A 296 -3.05 -3.81 17.64
CA THR A 296 -2.98 -5.26 17.49
C THR A 296 -4.32 -5.98 17.77
N GLU A 297 -5.25 -5.35 18.47
CA GLU A 297 -6.58 -5.91 18.79
C GLU A 297 -7.65 -5.46 17.79
N ILE A 298 -7.49 -4.27 17.21
CA ILE A 298 -8.50 -3.64 16.33
C ILE A 298 -8.07 -3.57 14.87
N GLY A 299 -6.85 -4.00 14.54
CA GLY A 299 -6.30 -3.95 13.19
C GLY A 299 -4.97 -4.71 13.07
N SER A 300 -4.04 -4.17 12.28
CA SER A 300 -2.80 -4.86 11.93
C SER A 300 -1.87 -5.09 13.12
N ASN A 301 -1.34 -6.32 13.21
CA ASN A 301 -0.29 -6.66 14.16
C ASN A 301 1.01 -5.89 13.85
N PRO A 302 1.51 -5.02 14.74
CA PRO A 302 2.69 -4.22 14.44
C PRO A 302 3.98 -5.03 14.37
N LEU A 303 4.03 -6.20 15.02
CA LEU A 303 5.22 -7.05 15.08
C LEU A 303 5.29 -8.08 13.96
N THR A 304 4.15 -8.51 13.42
CA THR A 304 4.09 -9.62 12.45
C THR A 304 3.27 -9.33 11.19
N GLY A 305 2.52 -8.22 11.10
CA GLY A 305 1.81 -7.87 9.86
C GLY A 305 2.81 -7.60 8.73
N VAL A 306 2.50 -7.93 7.47
CA VAL A 306 3.40 -7.64 6.34
C VAL A 306 3.53 -6.14 6.10
N ILE A 307 4.67 -5.67 5.60
CA ILE A 307 4.90 -4.26 5.26
C ILE A 307 5.03 -4.07 3.77
N SER A 308 4.23 -3.15 3.25
CA SER A 308 4.13 -2.83 1.84
C SER A 308 5.45 -2.39 1.19
N GLY A 309 6.16 -1.48 1.86
CA GLY A 309 7.37 -0.84 1.37
C GLY A 309 8.71 -1.48 1.77
N ALA A 310 8.67 -2.66 2.39
CA ALA A 310 9.86 -3.33 2.93
C ALA A 310 10.08 -4.68 2.28
N LEU A 311 10.52 -4.70 1.01
CA LEU A 311 10.73 -5.92 0.23
C LEU A 311 9.53 -6.87 0.28
N LEU A 312 8.32 -6.33 0.13
CA LEU A 312 7.13 -7.18 0.06
C LEU A 312 7.26 -8.10 -1.15
N CYS A 313 7.09 -9.40 -0.93
CA CYS A 313 7.08 -10.41 -1.96
C CYS A 313 5.76 -11.18 -1.94
N MET A 314 5.23 -11.45 -3.12
CA MET A 314 4.08 -12.33 -3.32
C MET A 314 4.47 -13.40 -4.34
N SER A 315 4.14 -14.65 -4.03
CA SER A 315 4.21 -15.76 -5.00
C SER A 315 3.25 -15.54 -6.19
N ASP A 316 3.47 -16.27 -7.27
CA ASP A 316 2.56 -16.29 -8.42
C ASP A 316 1.12 -16.67 -8.00
N GLY A 317 0.97 -17.63 -7.07
CA GLY A 317 -0.34 -18.01 -6.53
C GLY A 317 -1.05 -16.85 -5.83
N ALA A 318 -0.39 -16.22 -4.85
CA ALA A 318 -0.94 -15.09 -4.10
C ALA A 318 -1.34 -13.91 -5.00
N MET A 319 -0.59 -13.70 -6.08
CA MET A 319 -0.87 -12.69 -7.08
C MET A 319 -2.07 -13.06 -7.98
N LEU A 320 -2.17 -14.33 -8.39
CA LEU A 320 -3.25 -14.82 -9.24
C LEU A 320 -4.59 -14.95 -8.50
N ASP A 321 -4.55 -15.23 -7.20
CA ASP A 321 -5.76 -15.51 -6.43
C ASP A 321 -6.62 -14.27 -6.16
N LEU A 322 -5.99 -13.09 -5.98
CA LEU A 322 -6.70 -11.86 -5.61
C LEU A 322 -6.08 -10.60 -6.23
N PRO A 323 -6.93 -9.65 -6.69
CA PRO A 323 -6.47 -8.34 -7.18
C PRO A 323 -5.84 -7.49 -6.07
N PRO A 324 -5.03 -6.46 -6.41
CA PRO A 324 -4.66 -5.43 -5.44
C PRO A 324 -5.91 -4.66 -4.98
N GLY A 325 -5.87 -4.08 -3.78
CA GLY A 325 -6.95 -3.23 -3.24
C GLY A 325 -7.03 -1.83 -3.86
N SER A 326 -6.65 -1.65 -5.12
CA SER A 326 -6.53 -0.34 -5.80
C SER A 326 -7.88 0.36 -6.06
N ASN A 327 -8.99 -0.37 -5.93
CA ASN A 327 -10.33 0.16 -6.19
C ASN A 327 -10.96 0.86 -4.97
N PHE A 328 -10.32 0.83 -3.80
CA PHE A 328 -10.83 1.53 -2.63
C PHE A 328 -10.70 3.05 -2.85
N HIS A 329 -11.80 3.78 -2.66
CA HIS A 329 -11.84 5.24 -2.87
C HIS A 329 -10.96 5.98 -1.89
N GLU A 330 -10.94 5.46 -0.67
CA GLU A 330 -10.26 6.05 0.45
C GLU A 330 -9.00 5.25 0.70
N ASN A 331 -7.90 5.97 0.88
CA ASN A 331 -6.63 5.37 1.23
C ASN A 331 -6.82 4.57 2.54
N ILE A 332 -6.79 3.24 2.48
CA ILE A 332 -6.64 2.33 3.64
C ILE A 332 -5.17 1.92 3.81
N THR A 333 -4.29 2.77 3.29
CA THR A 333 -2.93 2.55 2.72
C THR A 333 -1.83 2.05 3.65
N TRP A 334 -2.08 1.99 4.96
CA TRP A 334 -1.03 1.63 5.93
C TRP A 334 -1.12 0.17 6.35
N ILE A 335 -2.23 -0.48 6.02
CA ILE A 335 -2.48 -1.88 6.35
C ILE A 335 -3.02 -2.68 5.17
N ASP A 336 -3.28 -2.10 4.01
CA ASP A 336 -3.87 -2.78 2.85
C ASP A 336 -3.18 -4.07 2.39
N ASP A 337 -1.85 -4.13 2.34
CA ASP A 337 -1.14 -5.37 2.01
C ASP A 337 -1.18 -6.35 3.18
N HIS A 338 -1.31 -5.84 4.41
CA HIS A 338 -1.70 -6.66 5.55
C HIS A 338 -3.15 -7.17 5.41
N LEU A 339 -4.09 -6.37 4.92
CA LEU A 339 -5.45 -6.78 4.64
C LEU A 339 -5.48 -7.83 3.53
N LYS A 340 -4.68 -7.67 2.47
CA LYS A 340 -4.50 -8.68 1.42
C LYS A 340 -3.92 -9.97 2.00
N TYR A 341 -2.86 -9.87 2.82
CA TYR A 341 -2.29 -11.02 3.52
C TYR A 341 -3.35 -11.73 4.37
N SER A 342 -4.07 -10.98 5.21
CA SER A 342 -5.11 -11.51 6.10
C SER A 342 -6.23 -12.15 5.29
N LEU A 343 -6.64 -11.55 4.17
CA LEU A 343 -7.66 -12.11 3.29
C LEU A 343 -7.20 -13.43 2.64
N LEU A 344 -5.99 -13.48 2.08
CA LEU A 344 -5.40 -14.71 1.54
C LEU A 344 -5.31 -15.80 2.61
N ARG A 345 -4.93 -15.44 3.85
CA ARG A 345 -4.88 -16.35 4.99
C ARG A 345 -6.27 -16.88 5.35
N GLU A 346 -7.26 -15.99 5.48
CA GLU A 346 -8.64 -16.37 5.84
C GLU A 346 -9.32 -17.22 4.76
N LEU A 347 -8.99 -16.98 3.48
CA LEU A 347 -9.41 -17.82 2.36
C LEU A 347 -8.63 -19.15 2.27
N LYS A 348 -7.64 -19.35 3.14
CA LYS A 348 -6.75 -20.53 3.21
C LYS A 348 -5.85 -20.70 1.98
N HIS A 349 -5.63 -19.62 1.23
CA HIS A 349 -4.71 -19.62 0.09
C HIS A 349 -3.27 -19.82 0.56
N LEU A 350 -2.90 -19.26 1.72
CA LEU A 350 -1.55 -19.39 2.29
C LEU A 350 -1.32 -20.72 3.04
N LYS A 351 -2.35 -21.58 3.14
CA LYS A 351 -2.28 -22.81 3.93
C LYS A 351 -1.49 -23.88 3.16
N PRO A 352 -0.43 -24.47 3.75
CA PRO A 352 0.27 -25.59 3.11
C PRO A 352 -0.65 -26.81 2.89
N TYR A 353 -0.45 -27.53 1.79
CA TYR A 353 -1.12 -28.81 1.55
C TYR A 353 -0.64 -29.89 2.51
N GLU A 354 -1.55 -30.80 2.87
CA GLU A 354 -1.19 -32.01 3.62
C GLU A 354 -0.68 -33.07 2.64
N ILE A 355 0.64 -33.26 2.58
CA ILE A 355 1.25 -34.42 1.93
C ILE A 355 1.60 -35.43 3.04
N CYS A 356 1.25 -36.70 2.82
CA CYS A 356 1.19 -37.74 3.86
C CYS A 356 2.41 -37.81 4.80
N GLY A 357 2.20 -37.47 6.09
CA GLY A 357 3.09 -37.84 7.18
C GLY A 357 4.24 -36.88 7.50
N GLU A 358 4.40 -35.77 6.78
CA GLU A 358 5.45 -34.79 7.07
C GLU A 358 4.99 -33.70 8.06
N PRO A 359 5.77 -33.39 9.11
CA PRO A 359 5.46 -32.32 10.04
C PRO A 359 5.52 -30.96 9.34
N ARG A 360 4.46 -30.17 9.53
CA ARG A 360 4.29 -28.85 8.90
C ARG A 360 5.07 -27.79 9.68
N THR A 361 5.68 -26.86 8.97
CA THR A 361 6.12 -25.60 9.58
C THR A 361 5.41 -24.45 8.91
N GLU A 362 4.54 -23.76 9.66
CA GLU A 362 4.10 -22.41 9.30
C GLU A 362 5.34 -21.54 9.13
N ARG A 363 5.34 -20.75 8.06
CA ARG A 363 6.47 -19.90 7.74
C ARG A 363 6.16 -18.46 8.10
N PRO A 364 7.13 -17.72 8.63
CA PRO A 364 6.87 -16.38 9.13
C PRO A 364 6.54 -15.42 7.98
N THR A 365 5.58 -14.54 8.22
CA THR A 365 5.25 -13.38 7.37
C THR A 365 6.39 -12.38 7.23
N ARG A 366 7.36 -12.47 8.14
CA ARG A 366 8.58 -11.66 8.19
C ARG A 366 9.78 -12.53 7.97
N VAL A 367 10.66 -12.10 7.08
CA VAL A 367 11.97 -12.75 6.92
C VAL A 367 12.84 -12.38 8.12
N PRO A 368 13.32 -13.35 8.93
CA PRO A 368 14.19 -13.07 10.06
C PRO A 368 15.47 -12.33 9.63
N ASP A 369 15.92 -11.40 10.46
CA ASP A 369 17.12 -10.59 10.25
C ASP A 369 17.17 -9.86 8.89
N CYS A 370 16.02 -9.64 8.27
CA CYS A 370 15.86 -8.92 7.01
C CYS A 370 15.22 -7.57 7.33
N GLU A 371 16.04 -6.53 7.42
CA GLU A 371 15.61 -5.21 7.87
C GLU A 371 16.07 -4.10 6.94
N VAL A 372 15.21 -3.10 6.73
CA VAL A 372 15.48 -1.91 5.93
C VAL A 372 15.11 -0.65 6.72
N LYS A 373 15.78 0.48 6.47
CA LYS A 373 15.42 1.75 7.11
C LYS A 373 14.43 2.52 6.25
N LYS A 374 13.32 2.98 6.83
CA LYS A 374 12.37 3.86 6.16
C LYS A 374 12.60 5.32 6.54
N LYS A 375 12.67 6.21 5.55
CA LYS A 375 12.76 7.66 5.75
C LYS A 375 11.41 8.32 5.47
N ARG A 376 10.55 8.37 6.50
CA ARG A 376 9.18 8.91 6.36
C ARG A 376 9.20 10.35 5.80
N PRO A 377 8.32 10.67 4.83
CA PRO A 377 8.17 12.03 4.33
C PRO A 377 7.79 13.02 5.43
N HIS A 378 8.32 14.24 5.29
CA HIS A 378 8.04 15.37 6.16
C HIS A 378 6.57 15.80 6.05
N VAL A 379 5.93 16.02 7.19
CA VAL A 379 4.56 16.54 7.28
C VAL A 379 4.65 17.97 7.78
N LYS A 380 4.15 18.92 7.00
CA LYS A 380 4.22 20.36 7.31
C LYS A 380 3.33 20.77 8.48
N ASP A 381 2.17 20.13 8.61
CA ASP A 381 1.21 20.34 9.68
C ASP A 381 0.76 18.98 10.24
N ILE A 382 1.31 18.59 11.39
CA ILE A 382 1.00 17.31 12.03
C ILE A 382 -0.48 17.24 12.38
N ALA A 383 -1.05 18.28 12.97
CA ALA A 383 -2.40 18.20 13.51
C ALA A 383 -3.43 18.11 12.38
N GLU A 384 -3.27 18.90 11.31
CA GLU A 384 -4.14 18.83 10.13
C GLU A 384 -4.05 17.46 9.45
N TYR A 385 -2.83 16.94 9.25
CA TYR A 385 -2.60 15.63 8.64
C TYR A 385 -3.15 14.48 9.50
N VAL A 386 -2.90 14.50 10.81
CA VAL A 386 -3.28 13.41 11.71
C VAL A 386 -4.78 13.32 11.85
N LEU A 387 -5.43 14.45 12.13
CA LEU A 387 -6.87 14.51 12.34
C LEU A 387 -7.62 14.31 11.01
N GLY A 388 -7.19 14.99 9.95
CA GLY A 388 -7.89 15.04 8.67
C GLY A 388 -7.69 13.85 7.74
N THR A 389 -6.52 13.20 7.80
CA THR A 389 -6.15 12.17 6.83
C THR A 389 -5.78 10.87 7.51
N TYR A 390 -4.86 10.92 8.47
CA TYR A 390 -4.23 9.71 9.02
C TYR A 390 -5.18 8.88 9.90
N LEU A 391 -5.90 9.50 10.85
CA LEU A 391 -6.85 8.80 11.72
C LEU A 391 -8.03 8.21 10.92
N PRO A 392 -8.72 8.95 10.02
CA PRO A 392 -9.77 8.38 9.17
C PRO A 392 -9.30 7.18 8.34
N THR A 393 -8.13 7.29 7.71
CA THR A 393 -7.48 6.20 6.96
C THR A 393 -7.26 4.96 7.85
N LEU A 394 -6.71 5.17 9.06
CA LEU A 394 -6.45 4.09 9.99
C LEU A 394 -7.73 3.39 10.45
N VAL A 395 -8.79 4.18 10.69
CA VAL A 395 -10.12 3.66 11.04
C VAL A 395 -10.72 2.86 9.88
N GLY A 396 -10.62 3.35 8.65
CA GLY A 396 -11.06 2.61 7.46
C GLY A 396 -10.35 1.27 7.36
N GLY A 397 -9.05 1.24 7.61
CA GLY A 397 -8.27 0.02 7.74
C GLY A 397 -8.83 -0.92 8.82
N CYS A 398 -9.05 -0.45 10.05
CA CYS A 398 -9.61 -1.26 11.14
C CYS A 398 -10.98 -1.87 10.78
N ILE A 399 -11.84 -1.13 10.07
CA ILE A 399 -13.14 -1.61 9.60
C ILE A 399 -12.97 -2.77 8.61
N VAL A 400 -12.14 -2.59 7.58
CA VAL A 400 -11.90 -3.63 6.57
C VAL A 400 -11.23 -4.85 7.19
N ASP A 401 -10.32 -4.65 8.14
CA ASP A 401 -9.71 -5.75 8.91
C ASP A 401 -10.77 -6.58 9.64
N ALA A 402 -11.71 -5.92 10.33
CA ALA A 402 -12.81 -6.63 10.99
C ALA A 402 -13.70 -7.39 10.00
N TRP A 403 -13.97 -6.82 8.81
CA TRP A 403 -14.71 -7.50 7.77
C TRP A 403 -14.02 -8.77 7.25
N ILE A 404 -12.69 -8.80 7.29
CA ILE A 404 -11.87 -9.96 6.89
C ILE A 404 -11.77 -10.97 8.04
N GLN A 405 -11.37 -10.49 9.21
CA GLN A 405 -11.05 -11.24 10.43
C GLN A 405 -11.56 -10.47 11.68
N PRO A 406 -12.79 -10.70 12.16
CA PRO A 406 -13.38 -9.95 13.28
C PRO A 406 -12.53 -10.00 14.55
N ASN A 407 -11.89 -11.13 14.78
CA ASN A 407 -10.97 -11.32 15.88
C ASN A 407 -9.57 -11.45 15.27
N PRO A 408 -8.81 -10.35 15.10
CA PRO A 408 -7.45 -10.43 14.59
C PRO A 408 -6.66 -11.26 15.60
N ALA A 409 -6.45 -12.53 15.27
CA ALA A 409 -6.06 -13.55 16.23
C ALA A 409 -4.81 -13.13 17.04
N PRO A 410 -4.81 -13.24 18.38
CA PRO A 410 -3.56 -13.15 19.10
C PRO A 410 -2.75 -14.41 18.78
N LYS A 411 -1.72 -14.24 17.94
CA LYS A 411 -0.46 -15.00 17.94
C LYS A 411 -0.50 -16.36 18.66
N LYS A 412 -0.72 -17.47 17.92
CA LYS A 412 -0.08 -18.81 18.05
C LYS A 412 -0.84 -19.82 17.19
N SER A 413 -0.28 -20.12 16.02
CA SER A 413 -0.78 -21.03 14.96
C SER A 413 -1.92 -20.51 14.08
N GLU A 414 -1.67 -20.42 12.78
CA GLU A 414 -2.63 -20.18 11.68
C GLU A 414 -3.63 -21.34 11.51
N ILE A 415 -3.51 -22.41 12.29
CA ILE A 415 -4.26 -23.66 12.14
C ILE A 415 -5.73 -23.58 12.61
N GLU A 416 -6.08 -22.65 13.49
CA GLU A 416 -7.46 -22.48 13.98
C GLU A 416 -8.02 -21.09 13.67
N LEU A 417 -8.51 -20.90 12.45
CA LEU A 417 -9.35 -19.74 12.10
C LEU A 417 -10.73 -19.90 12.77
N LEU A 418 -10.86 -19.38 14.00
CA LEU A 418 -12.06 -19.55 14.83
C LEU A 418 -13.29 -18.80 14.26
N THR A 419 -13.08 -17.68 13.56
CA THR A 419 -14.17 -16.86 13.01
C THR A 419 -13.74 -16.12 11.74
N THR A 420 -14.23 -16.55 10.59
CA THR A 420 -14.04 -15.83 9.31
C THR A 420 -14.99 -14.64 9.21
N GLY A 421 -14.50 -13.48 8.78
CA GLY A 421 -15.29 -12.24 8.68
C GLY A 421 -16.32 -12.24 7.56
N VAL A 422 -17.27 -11.29 7.64
CA VAL A 422 -18.42 -11.19 6.73
C VAL A 422 -17.97 -11.03 5.27
N PHE A 423 -16.97 -10.19 5.02
CA PHE A 423 -16.46 -9.94 3.68
C PHE A 423 -15.77 -11.18 3.11
N THR A 424 -14.92 -11.83 3.90
CA THR A 424 -14.26 -13.07 3.47
C THR A 424 -15.27 -14.17 3.13
N GLN A 425 -16.32 -14.35 3.96
CA GLN A 425 -17.38 -15.33 3.67
C GLN A 425 -18.10 -15.03 2.35
N ALA A 426 -18.41 -13.75 2.10
CA ALA A 426 -19.08 -13.33 0.87
C ALA A 426 -18.18 -13.53 -0.36
N LEU A 427 -16.90 -13.15 -0.27
CA LEU A 427 -15.92 -13.36 -1.33
C LEU A 427 -15.71 -14.84 -1.62
N GLN A 428 -15.54 -15.67 -0.60
CA GLN A 428 -15.40 -17.13 -0.75
C GLN A 428 -16.63 -17.73 -1.44
N LYS A 429 -17.83 -17.29 -1.07
CA LYS A 429 -19.08 -17.73 -1.70
C LYS A 429 -19.11 -17.32 -3.17
N ALA A 430 -18.80 -16.06 -3.49
CA ALA A 430 -18.79 -15.54 -4.85
C ALA A 430 -17.76 -16.28 -5.72
N LEU A 431 -16.52 -16.47 -5.25
CA LEU A 431 -15.48 -17.25 -5.95
C LEU A 431 -15.93 -18.68 -6.24
N LYS A 432 -16.61 -19.33 -5.28
CA LYS A 432 -17.14 -20.69 -5.45
C LYS A 432 -18.30 -20.75 -6.46
N GLN A 433 -19.14 -19.72 -6.51
CA GLN A 433 -20.32 -19.69 -7.37
C GLN A 433 -20.04 -19.10 -8.77
N GLY A 434 -18.97 -18.33 -8.92
CA GLY A 434 -18.61 -17.67 -10.17
C GLY A 434 -19.45 -16.42 -10.49
N HIS A 435 -20.20 -15.87 -9.53
CA HIS A 435 -20.99 -14.66 -9.71
C HIS A 435 -20.99 -13.79 -8.43
N PRO A 436 -21.13 -12.46 -8.57
CA PRO A 436 -21.20 -11.56 -7.41
C PRO A 436 -22.54 -11.72 -6.65
N PRO A 437 -22.64 -11.19 -5.42
CA PRO A 437 -23.91 -11.12 -4.71
C PRO A 437 -24.86 -10.12 -5.37
N GLU A 438 -26.13 -10.50 -5.56
CA GLU A 438 -27.14 -9.68 -6.24
C GLU A 438 -28.45 -9.55 -5.43
N GLY A 439 -29.30 -8.57 -5.77
CA GLY A 439 -30.66 -8.44 -5.26
C GLY A 439 -30.77 -8.46 -3.72
N GLY A 440 -31.47 -9.46 -3.18
CA GLY A 440 -31.65 -9.61 -1.74
C GLY A 440 -30.37 -10.00 -0.99
N GLU A 441 -29.49 -10.77 -1.63
CA GLU A 441 -28.21 -11.18 -1.06
C GLU A 441 -27.28 -9.97 -0.88
N LEU A 442 -27.18 -9.13 -1.92
CA LEU A 442 -26.39 -7.92 -1.86
C LEU A 442 -26.85 -6.98 -0.73
N ARG A 443 -28.16 -6.78 -0.59
CA ARG A 443 -28.72 -5.97 0.51
C ARG A 443 -28.38 -6.55 1.88
N GLN A 444 -28.41 -7.87 2.02
CA GLN A 444 -28.05 -8.55 3.27
C GLN A 444 -26.56 -8.40 3.57
N LEU A 445 -25.69 -8.53 2.56
CA LEU A 445 -24.25 -8.34 2.69
C LEU A 445 -23.93 -6.93 3.18
N LYS A 446 -24.42 -5.89 2.50
CA LYS A 446 -24.20 -4.49 2.88
C LYS A 446 -24.63 -4.21 4.32
N LYS A 447 -25.80 -4.73 4.73
CA LYS A 447 -26.29 -4.62 6.10
C LYS A 447 -25.35 -5.30 7.13
N LYS A 448 -24.83 -6.48 6.83
CA LYS A 448 -23.90 -7.19 7.72
C LYS A 448 -22.55 -6.46 7.82
N LEU A 449 -22.02 -5.96 6.70
CA LEU A 449 -20.79 -5.14 6.68
C LEU A 449 -20.96 -3.90 7.56
N GLU A 450 -22.07 -3.18 7.42
CA GLU A 450 -22.39 -2.04 8.27
C GLU A 450 -22.44 -2.39 9.75
N GLN A 451 -23.17 -3.46 10.12
CA GLN A 451 -23.28 -3.88 11.51
C GLN A 451 -21.91 -4.18 12.14
N GLN A 452 -21.07 -4.89 11.40
CA GLN A 452 -19.72 -5.23 11.86
C GLN A 452 -18.81 -3.99 11.93
N ALA A 453 -18.94 -3.06 10.98
CA ALA A 453 -18.21 -1.80 11.01
C ALA A 453 -18.59 -0.95 12.23
N LEU A 454 -19.87 -0.82 12.55
CA LEU A 454 -20.34 -0.09 13.74
C LEU A 454 -19.80 -0.69 15.03
N GLN A 455 -19.75 -2.02 15.13
CA GLN A 455 -19.12 -2.71 16.26
C GLN A 455 -17.62 -2.36 16.36
N ARG A 456 -16.87 -2.48 15.26
CA ARG A 456 -15.44 -2.16 15.23
C ARG A 456 -15.18 -0.69 15.53
N LEU A 457 -16.02 0.23 15.07
CA LEU A 457 -15.93 1.66 15.39
C LEU A 457 -16.11 1.91 16.89
N GLU A 458 -17.00 1.19 17.56
CA GLU A 458 -17.16 1.29 19.01
C GLU A 458 -15.96 0.72 19.78
N GLU A 459 -15.36 -0.37 19.29
CA GLU A 459 -14.11 -0.94 19.83
C GLU A 459 -12.96 0.08 19.71
N VAL A 460 -12.77 0.66 18.52
CA VAL A 460 -11.81 1.74 18.25
C VAL A 460 -12.05 2.92 19.20
N ARG A 461 -13.29 3.41 19.28
CA ARG A 461 -13.67 4.54 20.15
C ARG A 461 -13.33 4.25 21.60
N THR A 462 -13.64 3.05 22.08
CA THR A 462 -13.41 2.65 23.47
C THR A 462 -11.93 2.62 23.80
N GLN A 463 -11.11 1.99 22.95
CA GLN A 463 -9.67 1.90 23.18
C GLN A 463 -8.98 3.25 23.05
N TRP A 464 -9.26 4.00 21.97
CA TRP A 464 -8.61 5.29 21.74
C TRP A 464 -9.01 6.36 22.74
N ALA A 465 -10.24 6.31 23.29
CA ALA A 465 -10.66 7.24 24.36
C ALA A 465 -9.82 7.10 25.65
N GLN A 466 -9.17 5.95 25.84
CA GLN A 466 -8.32 5.66 27.01
C GLN A 466 -6.86 6.08 26.80
N LEU A 467 -6.43 6.40 25.56
CA LEU A 467 -5.07 6.84 25.25
C LEU A 467 -4.82 8.26 25.76
N LYS A 468 -4.52 8.39 27.06
CA LYS A 468 -4.23 9.66 27.73
C LYS A 468 -2.95 9.53 28.53
N ALA A 469 -2.17 10.61 28.62
CA ALA A 469 -1.00 10.62 29.50
C ALA A 469 -1.45 10.48 30.97
N ASN A 470 -0.74 9.68 31.76
CA ASN A 470 -1.01 9.48 33.19
C ASN A 470 -0.48 10.61 34.09
N ASP A 471 -0.01 11.69 33.48
CA ASP A 471 0.52 12.85 34.19
C ASP A 471 -0.60 13.60 34.92
N ASN A 472 -0.25 14.48 35.87
CA ASN A 472 -1.18 15.22 36.74
C ASN A 472 -2.31 15.99 36.00
N ASN A 473 -2.18 16.21 34.69
CA ASN A 473 -3.15 16.91 33.85
C ASN A 473 -3.96 16.02 32.88
N ARG A 474 -3.80 14.69 32.89
CA ARG A 474 -4.50 13.73 32.01
C ARG A 474 -4.69 14.25 30.57
N GLN A 475 -3.58 14.65 29.94
CA GLN A 475 -3.57 15.24 28.62
C GLN A 475 -4.06 14.24 27.56
N ASP A 476 -5.00 14.67 26.72
CA ASP A 476 -5.51 13.89 25.59
C ASP A 476 -4.45 13.73 24.49
N THR A 477 -4.42 12.56 23.87
CA THR A 477 -3.72 12.31 22.61
C THR A 477 -4.58 12.74 21.43
N PHE A 478 -4.03 12.78 20.21
CA PHE A 478 -4.85 13.01 19.01
C PHE A 478 -5.97 11.97 18.87
N ALA A 479 -5.67 10.70 19.12
CA ALA A 479 -6.65 9.63 19.05
C ALA A 479 -7.78 9.83 20.09
N SER A 480 -7.43 10.08 21.36
CA SER A 480 -8.44 10.24 22.42
C SER A 480 -9.29 11.50 22.22
N LEU A 481 -8.68 12.58 21.73
CA LEU A 481 -9.38 13.82 21.38
C LEU A 481 -10.38 13.59 20.24
N TRP A 482 -9.95 12.89 19.19
CA TRP A 482 -10.74 12.67 17.96
C TRP A 482 -11.94 11.73 18.18
N VAL A 483 -11.81 10.68 19.00
CA VAL A 483 -12.95 9.79 19.32
C VAL A 483 -13.80 10.29 20.51
N GLY A 484 -13.24 11.17 21.34
CA GLY A 484 -13.84 11.65 22.59
C GLY A 484 -14.65 12.94 22.42
N ASN A 485 -14.00 14.08 22.64
CA ASN A 485 -14.63 15.40 22.53
C ASN A 485 -13.91 16.25 21.48
N PRO A 486 -14.47 16.39 20.27
CA PRO A 486 -13.84 17.17 19.21
C PRO A 486 -14.00 18.68 19.34
N SER A 487 -14.67 19.20 20.37
CA SER A 487 -14.89 20.64 20.55
C SER A 487 -13.59 21.48 20.50
N PRO A 488 -12.46 21.03 21.09
CA PRO A 488 -11.18 21.74 20.96
C PRO A 488 -10.69 21.79 19.51
N ILE A 489 -10.86 20.70 18.74
CA ILE A 489 -10.53 20.65 17.31
C ILE A 489 -11.35 21.70 16.56
N ARG A 490 -12.67 21.71 16.76
CA ARG A 490 -13.57 22.61 16.03
C ARG A 490 -13.38 24.09 16.34
N SER A 491 -13.12 24.42 17.62
CA SER A 491 -12.95 25.82 18.05
C SER A 491 -11.72 26.48 17.42
N GLN A 492 -10.70 25.68 17.12
CA GLN A 492 -9.43 26.12 16.59
C GLN A 492 -9.32 26.05 15.09
N TYR A 493 -9.75 24.93 14.50
CA TYR A 493 -9.77 24.80 13.06
C TYR A 493 -10.85 25.65 12.41
N LYS A 494 -11.61 26.43 13.23
CA LYS A 494 -12.76 27.28 12.86
C LYS A 494 -13.27 26.79 11.52
N LEU A 495 -13.95 25.64 11.52
CA LEU A 495 -14.57 25.04 10.34
C LEU A 495 -15.43 26.13 9.71
N SER A 496 -14.79 26.95 8.90
CA SER A 496 -15.38 28.19 8.49
C SER A 496 -16.39 27.74 7.47
N ALA A 497 -17.59 28.29 7.59
CA ALA A 497 -18.47 28.44 6.45
C ALA A 497 -17.76 29.14 5.24
N GLU A 498 -16.47 29.51 5.36
CA GLU A 498 -15.57 30.06 4.35
C GLU A 498 -14.62 29.04 3.69
N ARG A 499 -14.47 27.80 4.18
CA ARG A 499 -14.18 26.67 3.26
C ARG A 499 -15.49 26.39 2.50
N LYS A 500 -15.98 27.39 1.77
CA LYS A 500 -17.12 27.30 0.87
C LYS A 500 -16.78 26.23 -0.14
N TYR A 501 -17.37 25.05 0.07
CA TYR A 501 -17.37 23.93 -0.83
C TYR A 501 -15.98 23.54 -1.32
N PRO A 502 -15.36 22.49 -0.77
CA PRO A 502 -14.30 21.83 -1.51
C PRO A 502 -14.83 21.58 -2.93
N LYS A 503 -14.07 21.96 -3.97
CA LYS A 503 -14.55 21.85 -5.36
C LYS A 503 -14.82 20.39 -5.71
N HIS A 504 -14.27 19.48 -4.92
CA HIS A 504 -14.40 18.03 -5.02
C HIS A 504 -14.74 17.43 -3.64
N PRO A 505 -15.52 16.33 -3.57
CA PRO A 505 -15.86 15.62 -2.32
C PRO A 505 -14.62 15.22 -1.48
N GLU A 506 -13.46 15.09 -2.11
CA GLU A 506 -12.17 14.75 -1.51
C GLU A 506 -11.50 15.89 -0.70
N ASP A 507 -12.00 17.13 -0.75
CA ASP A 507 -11.56 18.20 0.17
C ASP A 507 -12.50 18.44 1.38
N GLU A 508 -13.46 17.53 1.64
CA GLU A 508 -14.14 17.49 2.95
C GLU A 508 -13.15 17.02 4.03
N TRP A 509 -12.71 17.95 4.88
CA TRP A 509 -11.85 17.61 6.00
C TRP A 509 -12.58 16.71 7.00
N LEU A 510 -12.25 15.41 6.97
CA LEU A 510 -12.78 14.36 7.84
C LEU A 510 -12.45 14.56 9.34
N GLY A 511 -11.66 15.59 9.67
CA GLY A 511 -10.88 15.67 10.90
C GLY A 511 -11.57 16.14 12.17
N TRP A 512 -12.87 16.45 12.13
CA TRP A 512 -13.56 16.94 13.32
C TRP A 512 -14.11 15.86 14.25
N GLY A 513 -13.75 14.59 14.06
CA GLY A 513 -13.97 13.53 15.06
C GLY A 513 -14.84 12.37 14.57
N LEU A 514 -14.84 11.27 15.33
CA LEU A 514 -15.50 10.03 14.94
C LEU A 514 -17.05 10.10 15.02
N LYS A 515 -17.57 10.81 16.02
CA LYS A 515 -18.99 10.84 16.39
C LYS A 515 -19.60 12.22 16.30
N LYS A 516 -20.94 12.30 16.22
CA LYS A 516 -21.67 13.58 16.28
C LYS A 516 -21.50 14.25 17.65
N ASP A 517 -21.70 15.56 17.67
CA ASP A 517 -21.81 16.32 18.92
C ASP A 517 -23.10 15.93 19.68
N GLY A 518 -23.15 16.28 20.97
CA GLY A 518 -24.37 16.14 21.76
C GLY A 518 -24.37 14.97 22.75
N GLY A 519 -23.21 14.60 23.28
CA GLY A 519 -23.13 13.62 24.38
C GLY A 519 -23.25 12.16 23.97
N VAL A 520 -23.06 11.84 22.69
CA VAL A 520 -22.91 10.44 22.23
C VAL A 520 -21.74 9.80 22.99
N THR A 521 -22.02 8.81 23.83
CA THR A 521 -21.03 8.08 24.63
C THR A 521 -20.65 6.72 24.04
N SER A 522 -21.45 6.21 23.10
CA SER A 522 -21.26 4.93 22.41
C SER A 522 -21.84 5.02 21.00
N ILE A 523 -21.23 4.31 20.05
CA ILE A 523 -21.69 4.19 18.66
C ILE A 523 -22.58 2.95 18.58
N LYS A 524 -23.88 3.14 18.36
CA LYS A 524 -24.85 2.05 18.22
C LYS A 524 -25.47 1.99 16.83
N SER A 525 -25.39 3.09 16.10
CA SER A 525 -26.01 3.28 14.80
C SER A 525 -25.22 4.29 13.96
N ARG A 526 -25.47 4.31 12.65
CA ARG A 526 -24.94 5.36 11.75
C ARG A 526 -25.28 6.78 12.21
N ASN A 527 -26.42 6.96 12.87
CA ASN A 527 -26.85 8.29 13.32
C ASN A 527 -25.93 8.87 14.40
N ASP A 528 -25.14 8.04 15.06
CA ASP A 528 -24.17 8.43 16.09
C ASP A 528 -22.85 8.93 15.47
N LEU A 529 -22.58 8.60 14.20
CA LEU A 529 -21.33 8.92 13.50
C LEU A 529 -21.32 10.34 12.97
N ASN A 530 -20.14 10.96 12.95
CA ASN A 530 -19.90 12.14 12.11
C ASN A 530 -20.38 11.86 10.67
N PRO A 531 -21.15 12.75 10.01
CA PRO A 531 -21.60 12.59 8.63
C PRO A 531 -20.49 12.16 7.65
N ALA A 532 -19.30 12.74 7.77
CA ALA A 532 -18.16 12.41 6.92
C ALA A 532 -17.66 10.96 7.16
N ILE A 533 -17.70 10.50 8.41
CA ILE A 533 -17.39 9.10 8.75
C ILE A 533 -18.52 8.15 8.29
N SER A 534 -19.77 8.59 8.35
CA SER A 534 -20.88 7.81 7.80
C SER A 534 -20.74 7.65 6.27
N GLN A 535 -20.31 8.70 5.57
CA GLN A 535 -20.06 8.66 4.13
C GLN A 535 -18.84 7.78 3.79
N LEU A 536 -17.75 7.89 4.56
CA LEU A 536 -16.61 6.97 4.46
C LEU A 536 -17.07 5.51 4.58
N LEU A 537 -17.93 5.21 5.55
CA LEU A 537 -18.47 3.86 5.73
C LEU A 537 -19.28 3.39 4.52
N ASP A 538 -20.10 4.26 3.91
CA ASP A 538 -20.82 3.93 2.68
C ASP A 538 -19.85 3.59 1.54
N GLN A 539 -18.83 4.43 1.33
CA GLN A 539 -17.81 4.19 0.30
C GLN A 539 -17.08 2.87 0.53
N LEU A 540 -16.63 2.59 1.76
CA LEU A 540 -15.95 1.33 2.08
C LEU A 540 -16.85 0.11 1.84
N ILE A 541 -18.17 0.20 2.11
CA ILE A 541 -19.11 -0.88 1.85
C ILE A 541 -19.23 -1.13 0.34
N GLU A 542 -19.36 -0.07 -0.46
CA GLU A 542 -19.38 -0.19 -1.92
C GLU A 542 -18.05 -0.74 -2.46
N ASP A 543 -16.92 -0.35 -1.86
CA ASP A 543 -15.59 -0.84 -2.25
C ASP A 543 -15.40 -2.31 -1.97
N ALA A 544 -15.85 -2.78 -0.81
CA ALA A 544 -15.84 -4.20 -0.48
C ALA A 544 -16.68 -5.00 -1.48
N VAL A 545 -17.89 -4.55 -1.80
CA VAL A 545 -18.74 -5.21 -2.81
C VAL A 545 -18.06 -5.21 -4.18
N THR A 546 -17.53 -4.06 -4.59
CA THR A 546 -16.85 -3.89 -5.89
C THR A 546 -15.59 -4.76 -5.97
N TYR A 547 -14.85 -4.92 -4.87
CA TYR A 547 -13.69 -5.82 -4.82
C TYR A 547 -14.07 -7.29 -5.07
N ILE A 548 -15.25 -7.74 -4.64
CA ILE A 548 -15.75 -9.09 -4.96
C ILE A 548 -15.95 -9.26 -6.47
N GLU A 549 -16.56 -8.27 -7.12
CA GLU A 549 -16.74 -8.27 -8.58
C GLU A 549 -15.39 -8.33 -9.30
N TRP A 550 -14.41 -7.53 -8.85
CA TRP A 550 -13.09 -7.51 -9.45
C TRP A 550 -12.28 -8.77 -9.21
N SER A 551 -12.47 -9.42 -8.06
CA SER A 551 -11.86 -10.72 -7.80
C SER A 551 -12.34 -11.78 -8.79
N LEU A 552 -13.59 -11.70 -9.26
CA LEU A 552 -14.12 -12.60 -10.31
C LEU A 552 -13.60 -12.23 -11.72
N GLU A 553 -13.37 -10.94 -11.99
CA GLU A 553 -12.81 -10.49 -13.27
C GLU A 553 -11.27 -10.61 -13.34
N TRP A 554 -10.62 -10.82 -12.20
CA TRP A 554 -9.16 -10.83 -12.09
C TRP A 554 -8.45 -11.82 -13.03
N PRO A 555 -8.93 -13.06 -13.25
CA PRO A 555 -8.31 -13.96 -14.22
C PRO A 555 -8.29 -13.40 -15.64
N LYS A 556 -9.33 -12.67 -16.06
CA LYS A 556 -9.40 -12.02 -17.38
C LYS A 556 -8.42 -10.87 -17.48
N PHE A 557 -8.25 -10.10 -16.41
CA PHE A 557 -7.22 -9.07 -16.32
C PHE A 557 -5.83 -9.68 -16.55
N ILE A 558 -5.48 -10.75 -15.84
CA ILE A 558 -4.19 -11.43 -15.99
C ILE A 558 -3.99 -11.95 -17.41
N GLN A 559 -5.00 -12.60 -17.99
CA GLN A 559 -4.94 -13.07 -19.37
C GLN A 559 -4.71 -11.93 -20.37
N SER A 560 -5.38 -10.80 -20.18
CA SER A 560 -5.24 -9.63 -21.04
C SER A 560 -3.83 -9.02 -20.96
N VAL A 561 -3.27 -8.91 -19.76
CA VAL A 561 -1.89 -8.44 -19.57
C VAL A 561 -0.87 -9.38 -20.23
N ARG A 562 -1.10 -10.70 -20.13
CA ARG A 562 -0.22 -11.72 -20.71
C ARG A 562 -0.42 -11.96 -22.20
N GLY A 563 -1.52 -11.48 -22.77
CA GLY A 563 -1.81 -11.55 -24.21
C GLY A 563 -0.95 -10.62 -25.05
N ILE A 564 -0.26 -9.65 -24.44
CA ILE A 564 0.67 -8.73 -25.11
C ILE A 564 2.09 -9.30 -25.02
N GLU A 565 2.81 -9.35 -26.15
CA GLU A 565 4.10 -10.03 -26.23
C GLU A 565 5.12 -9.48 -25.21
N PRO A 566 5.94 -10.36 -24.60
CA PRO A 566 7.06 -9.97 -23.74
C PRO A 566 8.18 -9.24 -24.49
N GLY A 567 7.94 -7.97 -24.85
CA GLY A 567 8.86 -7.11 -25.58
C GLY A 567 8.35 -5.68 -25.78
N ASP A 568 7.01 -5.52 -25.74
CA ASP A 568 6.31 -4.30 -26.16
C ASP A 568 6.02 -3.29 -25.04
N LEU A 569 6.71 -3.37 -23.90
CA LEU A 569 6.69 -2.28 -22.91
C LEU A 569 7.51 -1.06 -23.36
N ILE A 570 7.72 -0.90 -24.66
CA ILE A 570 8.29 0.28 -25.31
C ILE A 570 7.35 0.57 -26.48
N PRO A 571 6.59 1.68 -26.48
CA PRO A 571 5.88 2.07 -27.68
C PRO A 571 6.90 2.20 -28.81
N THR A 572 6.68 1.48 -29.90
CA THR A 572 7.43 1.74 -31.12
C THR A 572 7.14 3.17 -31.58
N PRO A 573 8.04 3.85 -32.31
CA PRO A 573 7.75 5.15 -32.93
C PRO A 573 6.44 5.14 -33.74
N ASP A 574 6.02 3.99 -34.25
CA ASP A 574 4.75 3.79 -34.95
C ASP A 574 3.53 3.91 -34.03
N THR A 575 3.62 3.56 -32.74
CA THR A 575 2.53 3.74 -31.77
C THR A 575 2.24 5.22 -31.53
N VAL A 576 3.28 6.07 -31.45
CA VAL A 576 3.15 7.54 -31.34
C VAL A 576 2.61 8.16 -32.62
N ASN A 577 3.02 7.65 -33.80
CA ASN A 577 2.48 8.11 -35.08
C ASN A 577 1.03 7.68 -35.30
N LYS A 578 0.62 6.49 -34.83
CA LYS A 578 -0.78 6.03 -34.84
C LYS A 578 -1.69 6.89 -33.96
N LEU A 579 -1.18 7.33 -32.79
CA LEU A 579 -1.89 8.26 -31.91
C LEU A 579 -2.12 9.62 -32.57
N ARG A 580 -1.12 10.12 -33.33
CA ARG A 580 -1.25 11.34 -34.14
C ARG A 580 -2.17 11.17 -35.35
N SER A 581 -2.24 9.99 -35.97
CA SER A 581 -3.18 9.75 -37.08
C SER A 581 -4.64 9.58 -36.63
N HIS A 582 -4.89 9.14 -35.39
CA HIS A 582 -6.24 9.14 -34.82
C HIS A 582 -6.79 10.55 -34.53
N GLU A 583 -5.93 11.58 -34.43
CA GLU A 583 -6.34 12.99 -34.39
C GLU A 583 -7.03 13.43 -35.69
N SER A 584 -6.67 12.83 -36.83
CA SER A 584 -7.24 13.19 -38.14
C SER A 584 -8.57 12.49 -38.47
N GLU A 585 -8.83 11.32 -37.90
CA GLU A 585 -10.05 10.54 -38.22
C GLU A 585 -11.20 10.77 -37.24
N SER A 586 -10.92 11.07 -35.97
CA SER A 586 -11.95 11.33 -34.95
C SER A 586 -12.57 12.74 -35.00
N PHE A 587 -11.99 13.65 -35.79
CA PHE A 587 -12.54 14.98 -36.05
C PHE A 587 -13.42 15.05 -37.32
N LEU A 588 -13.52 13.96 -38.08
CA LEU A 588 -14.28 13.89 -39.34
C LEU A 588 -15.42 12.87 -39.34
N SER A 589 -15.79 12.32 -38.17
CA SER A 589 -16.95 11.44 -38.00
C SER A 589 -17.98 11.98 -37.02
#